data_AF-A0A1Z5J7U2-F1
#
_entry.id   AF-A0A1Z5J7U2-F1
#
_cell.length_a   1.000
_cell.length_b   1.000
_cell.length_c   1.000
_cell.angle_alpha   90.00
_cell.angle_beta   90.00
_cell.angle_gamma   90.00
#
_symmetry.space_group_name_H-M   'P 1'
#
loop_
_entity.id
_entity.type
_entity.pdbx_description
1 polymer ?
#
loop_
_entity_poly.entity_id
_entity_poly.type
_entity_poly.pdbx_seq_one_letter_code
_entity_poly.pdbx_strand_id
1 'polypeptide(L)'
;MFSVAFNHKTVITAARICSRNMSTKQPLRAYPMYTVYGADCYFNLKVILPKFRTRNNVLSTDGFPQYGSLLLEWVPRGSDGKGTPDRSLRFALSPQEAGLLIDQARNETVEFSRTGFPPNVVDKVFRVSPHEAGAVEFQIDYETEGRGGQSPTDRPDLEGIAPLGIVFQRGEYVVLRELMRNSIPTIANWDFMIKMQVESAITEASKKSFSDDSSPYEVPF
;
A
#
# COMPACT_ATOMS: atom_id res chain seq x y z
N MET A 1 11.86 28.36 24.82
CA MET A 1 10.41 28.18 25.06
C MET A 1 9.78 27.93 23.69
N PHE A 2 9.60 26.67 23.27
CA PHE A 2 9.09 26.36 21.93
C PHE A 2 7.60 26.07 22.00
N SER A 3 6.81 26.97 21.42
CA SER A 3 5.38 26.77 21.17
C SER A 3 5.23 25.95 19.91
N VAL A 4 4.75 24.71 20.02
CA VAL A 4 4.41 23.87 18.86
C VAL A 4 2.96 24.16 18.49
N ALA A 5 2.75 25.06 17.55
CA ALA A 5 1.44 25.25 16.94
C ALA A 5 1.19 24.07 15.99
N PHE A 6 0.46 23.05 16.47
CA PHE A 6 -0.09 21.99 15.63
C PHE A 6 -1.19 22.57 14.75
N ASN A 7 -0.82 23.00 13.54
CA ASN A 7 -1.77 23.41 12.52
C ASN A 7 -1.82 22.33 11.43
N HIS A 8 -2.37 21.17 11.76
CA HIS A 8 -2.61 20.12 10.77
C HIS A 8 -4.03 19.57 10.89
N LYS A 9 -4.81 19.77 9.83
CA LYS A 9 -6.00 18.95 9.55
C LYS A 9 -5.52 17.57 9.06
N THR A 10 -4.95 16.77 9.95
CA THR A 10 -4.73 15.34 9.66
C THR A 10 -6.10 14.66 9.73
N VAL A 11 -6.82 14.64 8.60
CA VAL A 11 -8.08 13.92 8.50
C VAL A 11 -7.76 12.47 8.17
N ILE A 12 -7.75 11.61 9.18
CA ILE A 12 -7.93 10.16 8.97
C ILE A 12 -9.35 10.02 8.41
N THR A 13 -9.47 9.95 7.09
CA THR A 13 -10.76 9.73 6.47
C THR A 13 -11.10 8.26 6.69
N ALA A 14 -11.91 7.98 7.71
CA ALA A 14 -12.56 6.68 7.84
C ALA A 14 -13.23 6.36 6.50
N ALA A 15 -12.88 5.22 5.90
CA ALA A 15 -13.41 4.80 4.63
C ALA A 15 -14.94 4.96 4.63
N ARG A 16 -15.50 5.64 3.63
CA ARG A 16 -16.96 5.67 3.43
C ARG A 16 -17.41 4.23 3.18
N ILE A 17 -17.98 3.59 4.20
CA ILE A 17 -18.67 2.31 4.05
C ILE A 17 -19.96 2.63 3.28
N CYS A 18 -19.88 2.64 1.96
CA CYS A 18 -21.06 2.68 1.12
C CYS A 18 -21.72 1.29 1.16
N SER A 19 -22.62 1.07 2.12
CA SER A 19 -23.54 -0.07 2.10
C SER A 19 -24.60 0.16 1.02
N ARG A 20 -24.31 -0.21 -0.23
CA ARG A 20 -25.34 -0.31 -1.28
C ARG A 20 -25.75 -1.78 -1.43
N ASN A 21 -27.02 -2.04 -1.09
CA ASN A 21 -27.83 -3.23 -1.36
C ASN A 21 -27.22 -4.60 -1.02
N MET A 22 -27.66 -5.14 0.12
CA MET A 22 -27.47 -6.55 0.48
C MET A 22 -28.38 -7.43 -0.39
N SER A 23 -27.92 -7.74 -1.61
CA SER A 23 -28.39 -8.90 -2.36
C SER A 23 -27.20 -9.75 -2.76
N THR A 24 -27.08 -10.91 -2.09
CA THR A 24 -26.24 -12.08 -2.37
C THR A 24 -24.71 -11.99 -2.17
N LYS A 25 -24.24 -12.64 -1.09
CA LYS A 25 -22.99 -13.42 -0.90
C LYS A 25 -21.62 -12.83 -1.27
N GLN A 26 -21.46 -11.53 -1.53
CA GLN A 26 -20.11 -10.96 -1.71
C GLN A 26 -19.59 -10.35 -0.40
N PRO A 27 -18.33 -10.64 0.00
CA PRO A 27 -17.74 -10.03 1.18
C PRO A 27 -17.60 -8.52 0.98
N LEU A 28 -17.87 -7.75 2.03
CA LEU A 28 -17.70 -6.30 2.06
C LEU A 28 -16.23 -5.96 1.72
N ARG A 29 -16.02 -5.08 0.74
CA ARG A 29 -14.69 -4.58 0.41
C ARG A 29 -14.44 -3.25 1.12
N ALA A 30 -13.36 -3.20 1.90
CA ALA A 30 -12.85 -1.98 2.50
C ALA A 30 -11.58 -1.52 1.80
N TYR A 31 -11.40 -0.20 1.65
CA TYR A 31 -10.23 0.40 1.02
C TYR A 31 -9.60 1.39 2.00
N PRO A 32 -8.75 0.91 2.93
CA PRO A 32 -8.09 1.79 3.88
C PRO A 32 -7.14 2.75 3.14
N MET A 33 -7.11 4.00 3.61
CA MET A 33 -6.29 5.05 3.03
C MET A 33 -5.80 5.97 4.15
N TYR A 34 -4.50 6.25 4.16
CA TYR A 34 -3.91 7.29 4.99
C TYR A 34 -3.53 8.47 4.11
N THR A 35 -3.94 9.68 4.50
CA THR A 35 -3.77 10.90 3.70
C THR A 35 -3.02 11.96 4.47
N VAL A 36 -2.02 12.56 3.82
CA VAL A 36 -1.26 13.72 4.33
C VAL A 36 -1.42 14.87 3.34
N TYR A 37 -1.74 16.05 3.85
CA TYR A 37 -2.00 17.23 3.03
C TYR A 37 -0.77 18.13 3.02
N GLY A 38 -0.17 18.33 1.85
CA GLY A 38 0.86 19.32 1.60
C GLY A 38 0.28 20.60 1.00
N ALA A 39 1.16 21.54 0.64
CA ALA A 39 0.77 22.80 0.00
C ALA A 39 0.22 22.56 -1.41
N ASP A 40 1.04 21.96 -2.29
CA ASP A 40 0.74 21.83 -3.72
C ASP A 40 0.10 20.48 -4.09
N CYS A 41 0.25 19.48 -3.22
CA CYS A 41 -0.36 18.17 -3.40
C CYS A 41 -0.85 17.59 -2.07
N TYR A 42 -1.65 16.54 -2.12
CA TYR A 42 -1.80 15.63 -0.98
C TYR A 42 -1.36 14.23 -1.37
N PHE A 43 -0.91 13.49 -0.37
CA PHE A 43 -0.39 12.15 -0.51
C PHE A 43 -1.35 11.13 0.08
N ASN A 44 -1.54 10.02 -0.61
CA ASN A 44 -2.29 8.87 -0.13
C ASN A 44 -1.38 7.64 -0.08
N LEU A 45 -1.38 6.96 1.07
CA LEU A 45 -0.92 5.57 1.19
C LEU A 45 -2.13 4.64 1.07
N LYS A 46 -2.08 3.72 0.11
CA LYS A 46 -3.08 2.65 -0.07
C LYS A 46 -2.41 1.29 -0.11
N VAL A 47 -3.16 0.25 0.24
CA VAL A 47 -2.70 -1.14 0.14
C VAL A 47 -3.36 -1.81 -1.07
N ILE A 48 -2.55 -2.36 -1.97
CA ILE A 48 -3.01 -3.26 -3.02
C ILE A 48 -2.83 -4.67 -2.48
N LEU A 49 -3.94 -5.40 -2.34
CA LEU A 49 -3.91 -6.76 -1.87
C LEU A 49 -3.28 -7.69 -2.91
N PRO A 50 -2.59 -8.75 -2.46
CA PRO A 50 -2.07 -9.77 -3.35
C PRO A 50 -3.18 -10.50 -4.09
N LYS A 51 -2.81 -11.15 -5.20
CA LYS A 51 -3.72 -11.98 -5.99
C LYS A 51 -3.35 -13.44 -5.79
N PHE A 52 -4.38 -14.27 -5.64
CA PHE A 52 -4.24 -15.70 -5.47
C PHE A 52 -4.82 -16.42 -6.69
N ARG A 53 -4.22 -17.55 -7.04
CA ARG A 53 -4.78 -18.48 -8.02
C ARG A 53 -5.06 -19.80 -7.33
N THR A 54 -6.17 -20.44 -7.70
CA THR A 54 -6.47 -21.79 -7.26
C THR A 54 -6.00 -22.76 -8.35
N ARG A 55 -5.15 -23.72 -7.97
CA ARG A 55 -4.72 -24.81 -8.85
C ARG A 55 -4.83 -26.12 -8.07
N ASN A 56 -5.56 -27.10 -8.61
CA ASN A 56 -5.76 -28.42 -7.96
C ASN A 56 -6.26 -28.31 -6.51
N ASN A 57 -7.22 -27.42 -6.24
CA ASN A 57 -7.73 -27.10 -4.88
C ASN A 57 -6.67 -26.56 -3.90
N VAL A 58 -5.48 -26.18 -4.39
CA VAL A 58 -4.46 -25.50 -3.61
C VAL A 58 -4.48 -24.02 -3.99
N LEU A 59 -4.53 -23.15 -2.98
CA LEU A 59 -4.27 -21.74 -3.16
C LEU A 59 -2.77 -21.56 -3.39
N SER A 60 -2.38 -21.11 -4.57
CA SER A 60 -0.99 -20.94 -4.94
C SER A 60 -0.73 -19.49 -5.37
N THR A 61 0.46 -19.03 -5.01
CA THR A 61 1.06 -17.77 -5.47
C THR A 61 2.03 -18.00 -6.63
N ASP A 62 2.16 -19.23 -7.14
CA ASP A 62 3.20 -19.61 -8.09
C ASP A 62 2.89 -19.11 -9.50
N GLY A 63 3.84 -18.36 -10.08
CA GLY A 63 3.84 -17.93 -11.48
C GLY A 63 3.79 -16.41 -11.68
N PHE A 64 4.90 -15.72 -11.37
CA PHE A 64 5.09 -14.26 -11.21
C PHE A 64 4.75 -13.73 -9.82
N PRO A 65 5.50 -12.74 -9.29
CA PRO A 65 5.28 -12.18 -7.95
C PRO A 65 3.91 -11.50 -7.90
N GLN A 66 2.86 -12.24 -7.54
CA GLN A 66 1.54 -11.71 -7.22
C GLN A 66 1.49 -11.22 -5.76
N TYR A 67 2.60 -10.65 -5.29
CA TYR A 67 2.60 -9.90 -4.05
C TYR A 67 1.64 -8.71 -4.18
N GLY A 68 1.09 -8.32 -3.04
CA GLY A 68 0.50 -7.01 -2.93
C GLY A 68 1.58 -5.93 -3.04
N SER A 69 1.14 -4.69 -3.01
CA SER A 69 2.05 -3.54 -3.04
C SER A 69 1.49 -2.40 -2.20
N LEU A 70 2.37 -1.54 -1.70
CA LEU A 70 1.95 -0.25 -1.16
C LEU A 70 1.86 0.74 -2.32
N LEU A 71 0.68 1.27 -2.56
CA LEU A 71 0.45 2.29 -3.58
C LEU A 71 0.59 3.66 -2.92
N LEU A 72 1.62 4.37 -3.35
CA LEU A 72 1.85 5.78 -3.03
C LEU A 72 1.20 6.62 -4.13
N GLU A 73 0.38 7.57 -3.75
CA GLU A 73 -0.34 8.43 -4.71
C GLU A 73 -0.24 9.89 -4.30
N TRP A 74 0.30 10.73 -5.18
CA TRP A 74 0.32 12.18 -5.06
C TRP A 74 -0.80 12.74 -5.93
N VAL A 75 -1.68 13.53 -5.32
CA VAL A 75 -2.77 14.19 -6.02
C VAL A 75 -2.48 15.69 -6.05
N PRO A 76 -2.27 16.29 -7.23
CA PRO A 76 -2.02 17.72 -7.33
C PRO A 76 -3.27 18.49 -6.88
N ARG A 77 -3.03 19.61 -6.18
CA ARG A 77 -4.06 20.49 -5.64
C ARG A 77 -4.11 21.78 -6.45
N GLY A 78 -5.32 22.20 -6.79
CA GLY A 78 -5.55 23.52 -7.38
C GLY A 78 -5.41 24.62 -6.33
N SER A 79 -5.42 25.88 -6.79
CA SER A 79 -5.44 27.07 -5.93
C SER A 79 -6.68 27.15 -5.02
N ASP A 80 -7.74 26.44 -5.38
CA ASP A 80 -8.95 26.26 -4.57
C ASP A 80 -8.77 25.23 -3.43
N GLY A 81 -7.59 24.63 -3.33
CA GLY A 81 -7.22 23.62 -2.35
C GLY A 81 -7.83 22.24 -2.63
N LYS A 82 -8.59 22.06 -3.72
CA LYS A 82 -9.17 20.76 -4.09
C LYS A 82 -8.16 19.94 -4.90
N GLY A 83 -8.17 18.64 -4.69
CA GLY A 83 -7.38 17.72 -5.51
C GLY A 83 -7.95 17.53 -6.90
N THR A 84 -7.09 17.15 -7.83
CA THR A 84 -7.45 16.66 -9.17
C THR A 84 -7.06 15.18 -9.29
N PRO A 85 -7.90 14.23 -8.81
CA PRO A 85 -7.54 12.81 -8.72
C PRO A 85 -7.17 12.16 -10.05
N ASP A 86 -7.75 12.64 -11.15
CA ASP A 86 -7.48 12.13 -12.51
C ASP A 86 -6.02 12.37 -12.94
N ARG A 87 -5.41 13.41 -12.36
CA ARG A 87 -4.03 13.85 -12.60
C ARG A 87 -3.05 13.33 -11.54
N SER A 88 -3.45 12.32 -10.78
CA SER A 88 -2.62 11.76 -9.71
C SER A 88 -1.40 11.00 -10.24
N LEU A 89 -0.26 11.22 -9.59
CA LEU A 89 0.96 10.48 -9.82
C LEU A 89 1.01 9.31 -8.85
N ARG A 90 1.35 8.11 -9.35
CA ARG A 90 1.29 6.87 -8.58
C ARG A 90 2.58 6.07 -8.69
N PHE A 91 3.05 5.56 -7.56
CA PHE A 91 4.19 4.67 -7.46
C PHE A 91 3.86 3.47 -6.56
N ALA A 92 4.15 2.26 -7.01
CA ALA A 92 3.88 1.04 -6.26
C ALA A 92 5.18 0.45 -5.72
N LEU A 93 5.23 0.26 -4.40
CA LEU A 93 6.32 -0.40 -3.69
C LEU A 93 6.00 -1.87 -3.48
N SER A 94 6.92 -2.73 -3.91
CA SER A 94 6.95 -4.13 -3.50
C SER A 94 7.24 -4.25 -1.99
N PRO A 95 6.99 -5.43 -1.38
CA PRO A 95 7.33 -5.66 0.02
C PRO A 95 8.80 -5.37 0.36
N GLN A 96 9.72 -5.69 -0.56
CA GLN A 96 11.16 -5.49 -0.38
C GLN A 96 11.51 -4.00 -0.40
N GLU A 97 10.95 -3.23 -1.34
CA GLU A 97 11.19 -1.80 -1.43
C GLU A 97 10.55 -1.02 -0.27
N ALA A 98 9.38 -1.47 0.19
CA ALA A 98 8.79 -0.95 1.42
C ALA A 98 9.72 -1.18 2.62
N GLY A 99 10.32 -2.38 2.73
CA GLY A 99 11.32 -2.68 3.75
C GLY A 99 12.55 -1.77 3.66
N LEU A 100 13.10 -1.60 2.45
CA LEU A 100 14.26 -0.73 2.20
C LEU A 100 13.97 0.73 2.58
N LEU A 101 12.81 1.25 2.18
CA LEU A 101 12.40 2.61 2.51
C LEU A 101 12.31 2.79 4.04
N ILE A 102 11.65 1.87 4.75
CA ILE A 102 11.46 1.96 6.20
C ILE A 102 12.80 2.01 6.96
N ASP A 103 13.80 1.31 6.44
CA ASP A 103 15.13 1.22 7.03
C ASP A 103 15.96 2.47 6.78
N GLN A 104 16.00 2.95 5.52
CA GLN A 104 16.95 3.97 5.09
C GLN A 104 16.43 5.42 5.10
N ALA A 105 15.11 5.64 4.99
CA ALA A 105 14.54 6.95 4.69
C ALA A 105 14.82 8.09 5.69
N ARG A 106 15.32 7.80 6.90
CA ARG A 106 15.75 8.85 7.87
C ARG A 106 17.23 9.18 7.81
N ASN A 107 18.03 8.32 7.23
CA ASN A 107 19.49 8.40 7.29
C ASN A 107 20.07 8.80 5.92
N GLU A 108 19.49 8.25 4.85
CA GLU A 108 20.04 8.36 3.50
C GLU A 108 18.93 8.67 2.51
N THR A 109 19.32 9.25 1.38
CA THR A 109 18.40 9.44 0.26
C THR A 109 18.24 8.11 -0.48
N VAL A 110 17.00 7.69 -0.66
CA VAL A 110 16.64 6.44 -1.37
C VAL A 110 15.91 6.80 -2.65
N GLU A 111 16.28 6.13 -3.74
CA GLU A 111 15.64 6.30 -5.04
C GLU A 111 15.11 4.97 -5.57
N PHE A 112 13.89 4.99 -6.08
CA PHE A 112 13.26 3.89 -6.78
C PHE A 112 12.85 4.37 -8.17
N SER A 113 13.30 3.68 -9.21
CA SER A 113 12.92 3.95 -10.59
C SER A 113 12.05 2.84 -11.16
N ARG A 114 11.16 3.23 -12.08
CA ARG A 114 10.37 2.34 -12.92
C ARG A 114 10.52 2.79 -14.35
N THR A 115 11.10 1.90 -15.16
CA THR A 115 11.22 2.16 -16.58
C THR A 115 9.84 2.15 -17.22
N GLY A 116 9.56 3.19 -18.01
CA GLY A 116 8.38 3.21 -18.85
C GLY A 116 8.44 2.07 -19.87
N PHE A 117 7.29 1.50 -20.22
CA PHE A 117 7.18 0.57 -21.33
C PHE A 117 6.37 1.23 -22.45
N PRO A 118 6.90 1.33 -23.69
CA PRO A 118 8.16 0.79 -24.20
C PRO A 118 9.43 1.50 -23.66
N PRO A 119 10.63 0.90 -23.80
CA PRO A 119 11.91 1.31 -23.18
C PRO A 119 12.46 2.71 -23.55
N ASN A 120 11.71 3.53 -24.30
CA ASN A 120 12.03 4.92 -24.63
C ASN A 120 11.04 5.90 -23.98
N VAL A 121 10.31 5.44 -22.97
CA VAL A 121 9.34 6.25 -22.21
C VAL A 121 10.03 6.74 -20.94
N VAL A 122 9.82 8.02 -20.66
CA VAL A 122 10.23 8.74 -19.45
C VAL A 122 10.11 7.85 -18.20
N ASP A 123 11.21 7.70 -17.47
CA ASP A 123 11.28 6.90 -16.25
C ASP A 123 10.48 7.58 -15.15
N LYS A 124 9.69 6.79 -14.43
CA LYS A 124 9.05 7.30 -13.22
C LYS A 124 9.98 7.08 -12.05
N VAL A 125 10.35 8.15 -11.37
CA VAL A 125 11.30 8.14 -10.26
C VAL A 125 10.62 8.58 -8.98
N PHE A 126 10.84 7.81 -7.93
CA PHE A 126 10.40 8.14 -6.57
C PHE A 126 11.63 8.28 -5.68
N ARG A 127 11.78 9.46 -5.07
CA ARG A 127 12.87 9.80 -4.16
C ARG A 127 12.34 10.05 -2.76
N VAL A 128 13.12 9.61 -1.79
CA VAL A 128 12.91 9.88 -0.37
C VAL A 128 14.18 10.46 0.20
N SER A 129 14.10 11.65 0.80
CA SER A 129 15.25 12.34 1.38
C SER A 129 14.97 12.74 2.85
N PRO A 130 15.97 12.64 3.73
CA PRO A 130 15.88 13.23 5.07
C PRO A 130 15.66 14.74 5.01
N HIS A 131 14.82 15.26 5.90
CA HIS A 131 14.54 16.70 6.01
C HIS A 131 14.74 17.19 7.46
N GLU A 132 14.75 18.50 7.66
CA GLU A 132 14.93 19.16 8.95
C GLU A 132 14.03 18.61 10.07
N ALA A 133 14.50 18.69 11.32
CA ALA A 133 13.77 18.25 12.52
C ALA A 133 13.30 16.78 12.50
N GLY A 134 13.93 15.93 11.67
CA GLY A 134 13.58 14.53 11.50
C GLY A 134 12.31 14.31 10.68
N ALA A 135 11.90 15.32 9.90
CA ALA A 135 10.95 15.18 8.81
C ALA A 135 11.58 14.38 7.65
N VAL A 136 10.75 13.97 6.70
CA VAL A 136 11.18 13.23 5.50
C VAL A 136 10.40 13.78 4.31
N GLU A 137 11.09 14.03 3.20
CA GLU A 137 10.47 14.46 1.96
C GLU A 137 10.30 13.29 1.00
N PHE A 138 9.11 13.16 0.42
CA PHE A 138 8.81 12.20 -0.63
C PHE A 138 8.51 12.97 -1.91
N GLN A 139 9.28 12.66 -2.95
CA GLN A 139 9.16 13.29 -4.26
C GLN A 139 8.91 12.24 -5.34
N ILE A 140 7.97 12.52 -6.23
CA ILE A 140 7.74 11.75 -7.44
C ILE A 140 8.00 12.63 -8.66
N ASP A 141 8.74 12.08 -9.62
CA ASP A 141 9.10 12.77 -10.85
C ASP A 141 9.06 11.81 -12.05
N TYR A 142 9.14 12.42 -13.23
CA TYR A 142 9.34 11.78 -14.51
C TYR A 142 10.66 12.27 -15.09
N GLU A 143 11.56 11.34 -15.37
CA GLU A 143 12.94 11.61 -15.78
C GLU A 143 13.31 10.94 -17.09
N THR A 144 14.04 11.68 -17.93
CA THR A 144 14.65 11.13 -19.14
C THR A 144 16.12 11.49 -19.11
N GLU A 145 17.01 10.48 -19.20
CA GLU A 145 18.47 10.69 -19.20
C GLU A 145 18.96 11.55 -18.01
N GLY A 146 18.34 11.36 -16.83
CA GLY A 146 18.67 12.09 -15.59
C GLY A 146 18.17 13.53 -15.53
N ARG A 147 17.33 13.97 -16.48
CA ARG A 147 16.64 15.27 -16.43
C ARG A 147 15.21 15.08 -15.94
N GLY A 148 14.88 15.70 -14.80
CA GLY A 148 13.54 15.68 -14.20
C GLY A 148 12.54 16.64 -14.82
N GLY A 149 11.32 16.65 -14.29
CA GLY A 149 10.21 17.49 -14.74
C GLY A 149 9.69 17.16 -16.14
N GLN A 150 9.99 15.96 -16.64
CA GLN A 150 9.50 15.52 -17.94
C GLN A 150 8.03 15.12 -17.84
N SER A 151 7.38 14.97 -19.00
CA SER A 151 5.99 14.53 -19.05
C SER A 151 5.89 13.21 -19.81
N PRO A 152 5.19 12.21 -19.27
CA PRO A 152 5.00 10.93 -19.94
C PRO A 152 4.25 11.10 -21.26
N THR A 153 4.80 10.59 -22.36
CA THR A 153 4.28 10.78 -23.72
C THR A 153 2.90 10.15 -23.92
N ASP A 154 2.60 9.08 -23.17
CA ASP A 154 1.32 8.36 -23.18
C ASP A 154 0.24 9.01 -22.31
N ARG A 155 0.60 10.06 -21.55
CA ARG A 155 -0.27 10.77 -20.61
C ARG A 155 -0.10 12.29 -20.75
N PRO A 156 -0.56 12.88 -21.87
CA PRO A 156 -0.46 14.33 -22.10
C PRO A 156 -1.27 15.15 -21.08
N ASP A 157 -2.25 14.55 -20.41
CA ASP A 157 -2.99 15.16 -19.31
C ASP A 157 -2.12 15.47 -18.07
N LEU A 158 -0.92 14.89 -17.99
CA LEU A 158 0.04 15.07 -16.90
C LEU A 158 1.13 16.11 -17.21
N GLU A 159 1.01 16.85 -18.32
CA GLU A 159 1.98 17.88 -18.68
C GLU A 159 2.13 18.95 -17.60
N GLY A 160 3.38 19.20 -17.19
CA GLY A 160 3.72 20.22 -16.19
C GLY A 160 3.30 19.90 -14.75
N ILE A 161 2.92 18.66 -14.45
CA ILE A 161 2.50 18.25 -13.10
C ILE A 161 3.66 17.82 -12.21
N ALA A 162 4.62 17.08 -12.79
CA ALA A 162 5.80 16.63 -12.08
C ALA A 162 6.92 17.69 -12.12
N PRO A 163 7.79 17.77 -11.11
CA PRO A 163 7.82 16.94 -9.90
C PRO A 163 6.73 17.32 -8.89
N LEU A 164 6.25 16.33 -8.13
CA LEU A 164 5.41 16.57 -6.95
C LEU A 164 6.14 16.11 -5.69
N GLY A 165 6.23 16.99 -4.70
CA GLY A 165 6.86 16.74 -3.41
C GLY A 165 5.87 16.87 -2.26
N ILE A 166 6.08 16.09 -1.20
CA ILE A 166 5.42 16.29 0.09
C ILE A 166 6.40 16.05 1.24
N VAL A 167 6.37 16.95 2.22
CA VAL A 167 7.18 16.83 3.43
C VAL A 167 6.33 16.27 4.55
N PHE A 168 6.71 15.11 5.07
CA PHE A 168 6.10 14.49 6.24
C PHE A 168 6.78 15.02 7.49
N GLN A 169 5.98 15.64 8.37
CA GLN A 169 6.49 15.98 9.70
C GLN A 169 6.86 14.72 10.47
N ARG A 170 7.74 14.84 11.46
CA ARG A 170 8.23 13.70 12.25
C ARG A 170 7.11 12.77 12.76
N GLY A 171 6.01 13.34 13.24
CA GLY A 171 4.86 12.56 13.73
C GLY A 171 4.11 11.83 12.61
N GLU A 172 3.90 12.47 11.47
CA GLU A 172 3.23 11.89 10.30
C GLU A 172 4.07 10.77 9.71
N TYR A 173 5.38 10.96 9.62
CA TYR A 173 6.31 9.94 9.15
C TYR A 173 6.34 8.72 10.06
N VAL A 174 6.25 8.89 11.39
CA VAL A 174 6.14 7.76 12.33
C VAL A 174 4.87 6.94 12.04
N VAL A 175 3.71 7.59 11.87
CA VAL A 175 2.46 6.89 11.54
C VAL A 175 2.58 6.17 10.20
N LEU A 176 3.08 6.86 9.18
CA LEU A 176 3.29 6.30 7.84
C LEU A 176 4.17 5.04 7.93
N ARG A 177 5.32 5.14 8.60
CA ARG A 177 6.29 4.04 8.76
C ARG A 177 5.65 2.82 9.43
N GLU A 178 4.91 3.01 10.51
CA GLU A 178 4.26 1.89 11.20
C GLU A 178 3.13 1.28 10.37
N LEU A 179 2.37 2.08 9.62
CA LEU A 179 1.37 1.56 8.66
C LEU A 179 2.03 0.73 7.56
N MET A 180 3.12 1.23 6.98
CA MET A 180 3.87 0.49 5.94
C MET A 180 4.42 -0.82 6.52
N ARG A 181 5.08 -0.77 7.69
CA ARG A 181 5.65 -1.95 8.38
C ARG A 181 4.59 -3.01 8.66
N ASN A 182 3.45 -2.62 9.24
CA ASN A 182 2.37 -3.55 9.57
C ASN A 182 1.67 -4.10 8.32
N SER A 183 1.80 -3.42 7.18
CA SER A 183 1.22 -3.89 5.92
C SER A 183 2.12 -4.92 5.20
N ILE A 184 3.43 -4.96 5.48
CA ILE A 184 4.38 -5.85 4.80
C ILE A 184 3.95 -7.33 4.85
N PRO A 185 3.60 -7.91 6.02
CA PRO A 185 3.17 -9.32 6.09
C PRO A 185 1.95 -9.61 5.22
N THR A 186 1.00 -8.67 5.15
CA THR A 186 -0.20 -8.77 4.33
C THR A 186 0.13 -8.71 2.83
N ILE A 187 0.93 -7.74 2.38
CA ILE A 187 1.30 -7.65 0.95
C ILE A 187 2.27 -8.75 0.52
N ALA A 188 3.03 -9.33 1.44
CA ALA A 188 3.91 -10.46 1.21
C ALA A 188 3.17 -11.82 1.22
N ASN A 189 1.83 -11.84 1.29
CA ASN A 189 0.98 -13.04 1.39
C ASN A 189 1.07 -13.82 2.71
N TRP A 190 1.95 -13.43 3.62
CA TRP A 190 2.28 -14.22 4.80
C TRP A 190 1.08 -14.40 5.74
N ASP A 191 0.36 -13.31 6.03
CA ASP A 191 -0.80 -13.33 6.94
C ASP A 191 -1.92 -14.24 6.42
N PHE A 192 -2.17 -14.23 5.12
CA PHE A 192 -3.23 -15.04 4.50
C PHE A 192 -2.88 -16.52 4.54
N MET A 193 -1.64 -16.88 4.21
CA MET A 193 -1.20 -18.26 4.20
C MET A 193 -1.22 -18.87 5.61
N ILE A 194 -0.74 -18.14 6.62
CA ILE A 194 -0.79 -18.61 8.02
C ILE A 194 -2.23 -18.79 8.48
N LYS A 195 -3.11 -17.80 8.25
CA LYS A 195 -4.52 -17.91 8.67
C LYS A 195 -5.20 -19.13 8.07
N MET A 196 -5.00 -19.37 6.77
CA MET A 196 -5.56 -20.52 6.07
C MET A 196 -5.03 -21.86 6.64
N GLN A 197 -3.73 -21.94 6.96
CA GLN A 197 -3.15 -23.13 7.58
C GLN A 197 -3.73 -23.40 8.98
N VAL A 198 -3.88 -22.35 9.79
CA VAL A 198 -4.48 -22.45 11.14
C VAL A 198 -5.93 -22.91 11.05
N GLU A 199 -6.74 -22.30 10.17
CA GLU A 199 -8.14 -22.70 9.94
C GLU A 199 -8.26 -24.16 9.48
N SER A 200 -7.36 -24.60 8.58
CA SER A 200 -7.33 -25.98 8.09
C SER A 200 -7.00 -26.96 9.22
N ALA A 201 -5.98 -26.67 10.03
CA ALA A 201 -5.57 -27.49 11.16
C ALA A 201 -6.68 -27.62 12.23
N ILE A 202 -7.37 -26.52 12.54
CA ILE A 202 -8.52 -26.52 13.46
C ILE A 202 -9.63 -27.43 12.90
N THR A 203 -9.96 -27.28 11.61
CA THR A 203 -11.00 -28.08 10.96
C THR A 203 -10.68 -29.57 10.96
N GLU A 204 -9.41 -29.94 10.73
CA GLU A 204 -8.96 -31.34 10.81
C GLU A 204 -9.01 -31.91 12.23
N ALA A 205 -8.58 -31.14 13.23
CA ALA A 205 -8.66 -31.53 14.63
C ALA A 205 -10.11 -31.78 15.07
N SER A 206 -11.03 -30.90 14.66
CA SER A 206 -12.46 -31.07 14.94
C SER A 206 -13.05 -32.33 14.27
N LYS A 207 -12.58 -32.74 13.09
CA LYS A 207 -13.07 -33.99 12.47
C LYS A 207 -12.65 -35.24 13.22
N LYS A 208 -11.42 -35.26 13.75
CA LYS A 208 -10.88 -36.42 14.49
C LYS A 208 -11.57 -36.63 15.84
N SER A 209 -12.01 -35.57 16.51
CA SER A 209 -12.68 -35.68 17.82
C SER A 209 -14.09 -36.28 17.75
N PHE A 210 -14.71 -36.41 16.57
CA PHE A 210 -16.05 -36.98 16.41
C PHE A 210 -16.07 -38.41 15.85
N SER A 211 -14.93 -38.95 15.42
CA SER A 211 -14.86 -40.29 14.81
C SER A 211 -14.60 -41.44 15.79
N ASP A 212 -14.38 -41.17 17.08
CA ASP A 212 -13.96 -42.18 18.07
C ASP A 212 -15.05 -42.66 19.05
N ASP A 213 -16.30 -42.21 18.92
CA ASP A 213 -17.39 -42.58 19.85
C ASP A 213 -18.34 -43.68 19.34
N SER A 214 -18.03 -44.33 18.22
CA SER A 214 -18.74 -45.53 17.75
C SER A 214 -17.96 -46.79 18.07
N SER A 215 -17.68 -47.02 19.36
CA SER A 215 -17.34 -48.34 19.87
C SER A 215 -18.62 -49.18 19.96
N PRO A 216 -18.74 -50.34 19.27
CA PRO A 216 -19.82 -51.26 19.54
C PRO A 216 -19.56 -51.88 20.91
N TYR A 217 -20.29 -51.42 21.92
CA TYR A 217 -20.41 -52.16 23.17
C TYR A 217 -21.06 -53.51 22.84
N GLU A 218 -20.26 -54.57 22.71
CA GLU A 218 -20.76 -55.94 22.77
C GLU A 218 -21.33 -56.16 24.18
N VAL A 219 -22.65 -56.27 24.26
CA VAL A 219 -23.35 -56.63 25.49
C VAL A 219 -23.21 -58.14 25.65
N PRO A 220 -22.52 -58.65 26.69
CA PRO A 220 -22.47 -60.08 26.94
C PRO A 220 -23.84 -60.52 27.45
N PHE A 221 -24.47 -61.45 26.73
CA PHE A 221 -25.62 -62.23 27.21
C PHE A 221 -25.16 -63.42 28.04
#